data_AF-A0A7I8DUC9-F1
#
_entry.id   AF-A0A7I8DUC9-F1
#
_cell.length_a   1.000
_cell.length_b   1.000
_cell.length_c   1.000
_cell.angle_alpha   90.00
_cell.angle_beta   90.00
_cell.angle_gamma   90.00
#
_symmetry.space_group_name_H-M   'P 1'
#
loop_
_entity.id
_entity.type
_entity.pdbx_description
1 polymer ?
#
loop_
_entity_poly.entity_id
_entity_poly.type
_entity_poly.pdbx_seq_one_letter_code
_entity_poly.pdbx_strand_id
1 'polypeptide(L)'
;MWCNQIFSLINEGTVQNIIVCDNYEVANQIARIQYGEDSIALDTTQYPLSVGCKYIAGVFYENDGTTIISRNQTADEEVEQINKQVEALNIALAEMMGV
;
A
#
# COMPACT_ATOMS: atom_id res chain seq x y z
N MET A 1 -17.79 -0.06 -1.90
CA MET A 1 -17.42 0.92 -2.95
C MET A 1 -16.48 1.92 -2.30
N TRP A 2 -15.19 1.88 -2.62
CA TRP A 2 -14.25 2.89 -2.15
C TRP A 2 -14.39 4.09 -3.09
N CYS A 3 -14.94 5.21 -2.61
CA CYS A 3 -15.21 6.38 -3.45
C CYS A 3 -13.92 7.12 -3.86
N ASN A 4 -12.85 6.97 -3.08
CA ASN A 4 -11.60 7.69 -3.25
C ASN A 4 -10.43 6.78 -2.82
N GLN A 5 -9.36 6.76 -3.61
CA GLN A 5 -8.11 6.04 -3.36
C GLN A 5 -6.95 7.02 -3.33
N ILE A 6 -5.87 6.65 -2.63
CA ILE A 6 -4.65 7.44 -2.58
C ILE A 6 -3.72 6.94 -3.69
N PHE A 7 -3.25 7.86 -4.54
CA PHE A 7 -2.30 7.58 -5.59
C PHE A 7 -1.00 8.36 -5.38
N SER A 8 0.13 7.68 -5.50
CA SER A 8 1.45 8.31 -5.55
C SER A 8 1.85 8.55 -6.99
N LEU A 9 2.22 9.80 -7.30
CA LEU A 9 2.74 10.21 -8.60
C LEU A 9 4.26 10.07 -8.59
N ILE A 10 4.78 9.27 -9.51
CA ILE A 10 6.18 8.84 -9.52
C ILE A 10 6.82 9.28 -10.84
N ASN A 11 7.98 9.91 -10.73
CA ASN A 11 8.83 10.28 -11.85
C ASN A 11 10.28 9.95 -11.49
N GLU A 12 11.01 9.33 -12.42
CA GLU A 12 12.41 8.90 -12.24
C GLU A 12 12.64 8.10 -10.92
N GLY A 13 11.69 7.22 -10.58
CA GLY A 13 11.76 6.40 -9.38
C GLY A 13 11.64 7.16 -8.06
N THR A 14 11.12 8.39 -8.08
CA THR A 14 10.86 9.20 -6.87
C THR A 14 9.39 9.58 -6.78
N VAL A 15 8.79 9.45 -5.60
CA VAL A 15 7.44 9.94 -5.31
C VAL A 15 7.46 11.46 -5.28
N GLN A 16 6.87 12.07 -6.30
CA GLN A 16 6.81 13.52 -6.46
C GLN A 16 5.62 14.13 -5.71
N ASN A 17 4.51 13.40 -5.65
CA ASN A 17 3.29 13.86 -4.99
C ASN A 17 2.40 12.69 -4.57
N ILE A 18 1.47 12.96 -3.67
CA ILE A 18 0.47 12.02 -3.20
C ILE A 18 -0.89 12.71 -3.30
N ILE A 19 -1.80 12.13 -4.08
CA ILE A 19 -3.11 12.70 -4.37
C ILE A 19 -4.21 11.71 -4.03
N VAL A 20 -5.43 12.23 -3.88
CA VAL A 20 -6.64 11.42 -3.75
C VAL A 20 -7.43 11.53 -5.04
N CYS A 21 -7.74 10.40 -5.67
CA CYS A 21 -8.53 10.32 -6.89
C CYS A 21 -9.58 9.21 -6.80
N ASP A 22 -10.60 9.33 -7.64
CA ASP A 22 -11.68 8.35 -7.79
C ASP A 22 -11.29 7.20 -8.73
N ASN A 23 -10.29 7.37 -9.58
CA ASN A 23 -9.80 6.33 -10.48
C ASN A 23 -8.32 6.51 -10.89
N TYR A 24 -7.74 5.40 -11.37
CA TYR A 24 -6.35 5.32 -11.82
C TYR A 24 -6.06 6.17 -13.07
N GLU A 25 -6.94 6.19 -14.07
CA GLU A 25 -6.66 6.85 -15.35
C GLU A 25 -6.45 8.36 -15.16
N VAL A 26 -7.29 8.98 -14.34
CA VAL A 26 -7.17 10.41 -13.99
C VAL A 26 -5.88 10.67 -13.23
N ALA A 27 -5.55 9.86 -12.22
CA ALA A 27 -4.30 10.02 -11.48
C ALA A 27 -3.06 9.89 -12.39
N ASN A 28 -3.08 8.94 -13.33
CA ASN A 28 -1.98 8.72 -14.28
C ASN A 28 -1.86 9.86 -15.30
N GLN A 29 -2.97 10.41 -15.77
CA GLN A 29 -2.95 11.61 -16.61
C GLN A 29 -2.37 12.82 -15.86
N ILE A 30 -2.74 13.02 -14.59
CA ILE A 30 -2.18 14.09 -13.75
C ILE A 30 -0.67 13.91 -13.57
N ALA A 31 -0.20 12.68 -13.31
CA ALA A 31 1.24 12.38 -13.22
C ALA A 31 1.99 12.86 -14.47
N ARG A 32 1.47 12.53 -15.66
CA ARG A 32 2.10 12.87 -16.93
C ARG A 32 2.09 14.35 -17.23
N ILE A 33 0.95 15.02 -16.99
CA ILE A 33 0.81 16.46 -17.19
C ILE A 33 1.78 17.24 -16.29
N GLN A 34 1.96 16.80 -15.05
CA GLN A 34 2.70 17.56 -14.05
C GLN A 34 4.20 17.26 -14.04
N TYR A 35 4.60 16.01 -14.29
CA TYR A 35 5.98 15.54 -14.14
C TYR A 35 6.59 14.98 -15.43
N GLY A 36 5.84 14.93 -16.54
CA GLY A 36 6.31 14.48 -17.85
C GLY A 36 5.78 13.10 -18.26
N GLU A 37 5.80 12.81 -19.56
CA GLU A 37 5.15 11.65 -20.19
C GLU A 37 5.53 10.28 -19.60
N ASP A 38 6.76 10.14 -19.10
CA ASP A 38 7.26 8.91 -18.48
C ASP A 38 6.81 8.74 -17.02
N SER A 39 6.09 9.71 -16.47
CA SER A 39 5.57 9.65 -15.10
C SER A 39 4.37 8.72 -15.00
N ILE A 40 4.25 8.08 -13.85
CA ILE A 40 3.19 7.10 -13.56
C ILE A 40 2.48 7.43 -12.25
N ALA A 41 1.22 7.02 -12.13
CA ALA A 41 0.54 6.94 -10.84
C ALA A 41 0.48 5.49 -10.36
N LEU A 42 0.57 5.24 -9.06
CA LEU A 42 0.33 3.93 -8.44
C LEU A 42 -0.64 4.07 -7.27
N ASP A 43 -1.56 3.12 -7.09
CA ASP A 43 -2.39 3.05 -5.89
C ASP A 43 -1.50 2.69 -4.70
N THR A 44 -1.47 3.59 -3.73
CA THR A 44 -0.62 3.50 -2.54
C THR A 44 -1.45 3.69 -1.27
N THR A 45 -2.76 3.46 -1.34
CA THR A 45 -3.70 3.58 -0.20
C THR A 45 -3.23 2.84 1.06
N GLN A 46 -2.49 1.76 0.88
CA GLN A 46 -2.02 0.90 1.97
C GLN A 46 -0.52 1.08 2.27
N TYR A 47 0.17 2.05 1.67
CA TYR A 47 1.58 2.31 1.95
C TYR A 47 1.75 3.64 2.70
N PRO A 48 2.49 3.67 3.82
CA PRO A 48 2.77 4.91 4.55
C PRO A 48 3.87 5.72 3.84
N LEU A 49 3.59 6.21 2.64
CA LEU A 49 4.55 6.95 1.83
C LEU A 49 4.58 8.44 2.15
N SER A 50 5.72 9.06 1.85
CA SER A 50 5.90 10.51 1.85
C SER A 50 6.47 10.97 0.50
N VAL A 51 6.33 12.26 0.21
CA VAL A 51 7.02 12.87 -0.94
C VAL A 51 8.53 12.71 -0.75
N GLY A 52 9.23 12.28 -1.80
CA GLY A 52 10.66 11.96 -1.77
C GLY A 52 10.98 10.48 -1.58
N CYS A 53 10.03 9.64 -1.16
CA CYS A 53 10.21 8.19 -1.12
C CYS A 53 10.63 7.65 -2.49
N LYS A 54 11.43 6.58 -2.49
CA LYS A 54 11.97 5.97 -3.71
C LYS A 54 11.15 4.77 -4.13
N TYR A 55 10.97 4.60 -5.43
CA TYR A 55 10.32 3.46 -6.05
C TYR A 55 11.32 2.78 -6.98
N ILE A 56 11.84 1.63 -6.54
CA ILE A 56 12.94 0.93 -7.20
C ILE A 56 12.50 -0.51 -7.44
N ALA A 57 12.47 -0.93 -8.71
CA ALA A 57 12.14 -2.30 -9.12
C ALA A 57 10.84 -2.87 -8.52
N GLY A 58 9.81 -2.02 -8.37
CA GLY A 58 8.51 -2.44 -7.82
C GLY A 58 8.35 -2.28 -6.31
N VAL A 59 9.40 -1.85 -5.60
CA VAL A 59 9.42 -1.74 -4.13
C VAL A 59 9.56 -0.27 -3.71
N PHE A 60 8.83 0.10 -2.65
CA PHE A 60 8.93 1.42 -2.03
C PHE A 60 9.99 1.45 -0.94
N TYR A 61 10.76 2.53 -0.92
CA TYR A 61 11.77 2.83 0.07
C TYR A 61 11.57 4.25 0.61
N GLU A 62 12.10 4.49 1.80
CA GLU A 62 12.27 5.85 2.32
C GLU A 62 13.16 6.69 1.40
N ASN A 63 13.27 7.98 1.68
CA ASN A 63 14.13 8.90 0.92
C ASN A 63 15.62 8.50 0.97
N ASP A 64 16.02 7.63 1.92
CA ASP A 64 17.36 7.05 1.98
C ASP A 64 17.66 6.00 0.87
N GLY A 65 16.62 5.51 0.18
CA GLY A 65 16.73 4.49 -0.86
C GLY A 65 17.13 3.09 -0.37
N THR A 66 17.12 2.84 0.94
CA THR A 66 17.57 1.57 1.56
C THR A 66 16.56 0.98 2.54
N THR A 67 15.82 1.82 3.27
CA THR A 67 14.79 1.38 4.20
C THR A 67 13.51 1.02 3.44
N ILE A 68 13.11 -0.24 3.46
CA ILE A 68 11.91 -0.73 2.76
C ILE A 68 10.64 -0.28 3.50
N ILE A 69 9.68 0.27 2.75
CA ILE A 69 8.36 0.62 3.25
C ILE A 69 7.41 -0.55 2.96
N SER A 70 6.87 -1.14 4.02
CA SER A 70 5.91 -2.25 3.92
C SER A 70 4.47 -1.75 3.80
N ARG A 71 3.65 -2.55 3.13
CA ARG A 71 2.20 -2.35 3.04
C ARG A 71 1.56 -2.57 4.41
N ASN A 72 0.71 -1.64 4.83
CA ASN A 72 -0.20 -1.79 5.96
C ASN A 72 -1.32 -2.77 5.60
N GLN A 73 -1.67 -3.63 6.55
CA GLN A 73 -2.79 -4.54 6.39
C GLN A 73 -4.10 -3.75 6.31
N THR A 74 -5.06 -4.27 5.55
CA THR A 74 -6.44 -3.78 5.61
C THR A 74 -7.12 -4.30 6.86
N ALA A 75 -8.16 -3.60 7.31
CA ALA A 75 -8.99 -4.05 8.43
C ALA A 75 -9.57 -5.46 8.18
N ASP A 76 -9.97 -5.78 6.94
CA ASP A 76 -10.49 -7.10 6.59
C ASP A 76 -9.41 -8.19 6.69
N GLU A 77 -8.19 -7.92 6.21
CA GLU A 77 -7.05 -8.82 6.35
C GLU A 77 -6.67 -9.03 7.83
N GLU A 78 -6.71 -7.97 8.65
CA GLU A 78 -6.48 -8.06 10.09
C GLU A 78 -7.54 -8.93 10.77
N VAL A 79 -8.82 -8.74 10.46
CA VAL A 79 -9.93 -9.55 11.00
C VAL A 79 -9.78 -11.01 10.61
N GLU A 80 -9.44 -11.30 9.35
CA GLU A 80 -9.21 -12.67 8.90
C GLU A 80 -8.04 -13.33 9.67
N GLN A 81 -6.95 -12.58 9.87
CA GLN A 81 -5.80 -13.08 10.62
C GLN A 81 -6.11 -13.29 12.10
N ILE A 82 -6.91 -12.41 12.71
CA ILE A 82 -7.39 -12.56 14.10
C ILE A 82 -8.29 -13.80 14.21
N ASN A 83 -9.22 -13.99 13.27
CA ASN A 83 -10.11 -15.16 13.29
C ASN A 83 -9.35 -16.47 13.17
N LYS A 84 -8.34 -16.53 12.28
CA LYS A 84 -7.44 -17.70 12.16
C LYS A 84 -6.68 -17.98 13.46
N GLN A 85 -6.22 -16.94 14.15
CA GLN A 85 -5.54 -17.09 15.45
C GLN A 85 -6.49 -17.61 16.53
N VAL A 86 -7.71 -17.10 16.59
CA VAL A 86 -8.74 -17.57 17.54
C VAL A 86 -9.09 -19.04 17.27
N GLU A 87 -9.26 -19.43 16.01
CA GLU A 87 -9.54 -20.81 15.62
C GLU A 87 -8.40 -21.75 16.00
N ALA A 88 -7.15 -21.39 15.69
CA ALA A 88 -5.98 -22.16 16.08
C ALA A 88 -5.84 -22.31 17.60
N LEU A 89 -6.11 -21.24 18.36
CA LEU A 89 -6.06 -21.28 19.82
C LEU A 89 -7.17 -22.16 20.40
N ASN A 90 -8.37 -22.12 19.83
CA ASN A 90 -9.49 -22.97 20.25
C ASN A 90 -9.21 -24.45 19.99
N ILE A 91 -8.61 -24.80 18.84
CA ILE A 91 -8.20 -26.18 18.53
C ILE A 91 -7.15 -26.65 19.54
N ALA A 92 -6.10 -25.86 19.77
CA ALA A 92 -5.06 -26.22 20.74
C ALA A 92 -5.62 -26.37 22.17
N LEU A 93 -6.60 -25.54 22.56
CA LEU A 93 -7.27 -25.66 23.86
C LEU A 93 -8.11 -26.93 23.95
N ALA A 94 -8.85 -27.29 22.89
CA ALA A 94 -9.63 -28.52 22.82
C ALA A 94 -8.73 -29.77 22.93
N GLU A 95 -7.61 -29.77 22.20
CA GLU A 95 -6.59 -30.82 22.28
C GLU A 95 -5.99 -30.96 23.69
N MET A 96 -5.71 -29.86 24.38
CA MET A 96 -5.22 -29.88 25.77
C MET A 96 -6.28 -30.35 26.77
N MET A 97 -7.56 -30.06 26.50
CA MET A 97 -8.68 -30.49 27.33
C MET A 97 -9.12 -31.94 27.03
N GLY A 98 -8.64 -32.54 25.93
CA GLY A 98 -8.97 -33.90 25.52
C GLY A 98 -10.42 -34.08 25.05
N VAL A 99 -11.03 -33.02 24.50
CA VAL A 99 -12.41 -33.00 23.98
C VAL A 99 -12.40 -32.67 22.49
#